data_AF-A0A2D5P831-F1
#
_entry.id   AF-A0A2D5P831-F1
#
_cell.length_a   1.000
_cell.length_b   1.000
_cell.length_c   1.000
_cell.angle_alpha   90.00
_cell.angle_beta   90.00
_cell.angle_gamma   90.00
#
_symmetry.space_group_name_H-M   'P 1'
#
loop_
_entity.id
_entity.type
_entity.pdbx_description
1 polymer ?
#
loop_
_entity_poly.entity_id
_entity_poly.type
_entity_poly.pdbx_seq_one_letter_code
_entity_poly.pdbx_strand_id
1 'polypeptide(L)'
;MDIKKIINSLDLIYYEYDEKKKILIRDNKYSNKFVEREFLKITYHLSKVNIPFEVLKNKTISLEKTKFNIKKYLSQIIDNTKSKNIYLLNDYKIEGAKNIPLFKIKYIDKKIDFTNYDAIIFTSKNGITAIDSINKNWKNLPSYVISEQTAKLVKDLNGRIEFISKRKHGNEFAYELLNLLKNKKVLYLRGKEIVSDLIEILSDVKIQIKDEVIYENCFNEEIKSVEIPKNSKIIFTSPSTIEYFFKVFKWDESYTAISIGKTTAQYFPKNIKPVIAENTSFKSCVNKALELSA
;
A
#
# COMPACT_ATOMS: atom_id res chain seq x y z
N MET A 1 -12.92 0.18 28.10
CA MET A 1 -12.29 1.19 27.24
C MET A 1 -11.84 0.50 25.96
N ASP A 2 -12.28 0.96 24.80
CA ASP A 2 -11.98 0.29 23.54
C ASP A 2 -10.54 0.63 23.09
N ILE A 3 -9.62 -0.32 23.28
CA ILE A 3 -8.22 -0.21 22.86
C ILE A 3 -8.13 0.11 21.37
N LYS A 4 -8.99 -0.51 20.54
CA LYS A 4 -9.00 -0.27 19.10
C LYS A 4 -9.34 1.17 18.78
N LYS A 5 -10.30 1.77 19.49
CA LYS A 5 -10.65 3.18 19.34
C LYS A 5 -9.49 4.11 19.72
N ILE A 6 -8.76 3.79 20.80
CA ILE A 6 -7.58 4.56 21.22
C ILE A 6 -6.49 4.45 20.15
N ILE A 7 -6.14 3.23 19.74
CA ILE A 7 -5.07 3.02 18.78
C ILE A 7 -5.40 3.65 17.42
N ASN A 8 -6.64 3.51 16.95
CA ASN A 8 -7.08 4.15 15.71
C ASN A 8 -6.99 5.69 15.81
N SER A 9 -7.21 6.29 16.99
CA SER A 9 -7.05 7.74 17.19
C SER A 9 -5.60 8.22 17.19
N LEU A 10 -4.63 7.31 17.24
CA LEU A 10 -3.21 7.67 17.22
C LEU A 10 -2.66 7.84 15.80
N ASP A 11 -3.45 7.55 14.75
CA ASP A 11 -3.04 7.66 13.34
C ASP A 11 -1.65 7.05 13.10
N LEU A 12 -1.44 5.83 13.59
CA LEU A 12 -0.16 5.14 13.52
C LEU A 12 0.15 4.71 12.08
N ILE A 13 1.38 4.94 11.65
CA ILE A 13 1.82 4.62 10.29
C ILE A 13 2.98 3.62 10.30
N TYR A 14 3.75 3.54 11.37
CA TYR A 14 4.87 2.62 11.55
C TYR A 14 4.56 1.49 12.56
N TYR A 15 3.39 1.54 13.19
CA TYR A 15 2.88 0.49 14.05
C TYR A 15 1.50 0.04 13.58
N GLU A 16 1.31 -1.26 13.44
CA GLU A 16 0.01 -1.85 13.10
C GLU A 16 -0.54 -2.63 14.29
N TYR A 17 -1.81 -2.44 14.61
CA TYR A 17 -2.49 -3.17 15.66
C TYR A 17 -3.09 -4.47 15.15
N ASP A 18 -2.61 -5.59 15.70
CA ASP A 18 -3.24 -6.88 15.56
C ASP A 18 -4.25 -7.05 16.72
N GLU A 19 -5.53 -6.87 16.39
CA GLU A 19 -6.63 -6.96 17.36
C GLU A 19 -6.80 -8.37 17.94
N LYS A 20 -6.49 -9.43 17.17
CA LYS A 20 -6.60 -10.81 17.63
C LYS A 20 -5.51 -11.13 18.66
N LYS A 21 -4.29 -10.68 18.39
CA LYS A 21 -3.12 -10.90 19.25
C LYS A 21 -2.97 -9.82 20.33
N LYS A 22 -3.70 -8.71 20.24
CA LYS A 22 -3.59 -7.53 21.11
C LYS A 22 -2.17 -6.97 21.18
N ILE A 23 -1.49 -6.90 20.03
CA ILE A 23 -0.13 -6.37 19.91
C ILE A 23 -0.07 -5.24 18.87
N LEU A 24 0.86 -4.30 19.07
CA LEU A 24 1.27 -3.30 18.10
C LEU A 24 2.61 -3.70 17.50
N ILE A 25 2.58 -4.12 16.24
CA ILE A 25 3.73 -4.62 15.50
C ILE A 25 4.41 -3.44 14.81
N ARG A 26 5.72 -3.31 15.04
CA ARG A 26 6.55 -2.31 14.35
C ARG A 26 6.81 -2.73 12.90
N ASP A 27 6.68 -1.80 11.96
CA ASP A 27 7.17 -1.99 10.59
C ASP A 27 8.71 -1.91 10.57
N ASN A 28 9.35 -3.06 10.33
CA ASN A 28 10.80 -3.19 10.34
C ASN A 28 11.47 -2.71 9.04
N LYS A 29 10.70 -2.33 8.02
CA LYS A 29 11.25 -1.74 6.78
C LYS A 29 11.80 -0.34 7.01
N TYR A 30 11.43 0.32 8.11
CA TYR A 30 11.78 1.69 8.42
C TYR A 30 12.45 1.82 9.79
N SER A 31 13.58 2.52 9.82
CA SER A 31 14.29 2.89 11.05
C SER A 31 14.66 4.36 11.00
N ASN A 32 13.70 5.22 11.33
CA ASN A 32 13.88 6.68 11.34
C ASN A 32 13.27 7.30 12.61
N LYS A 33 13.58 8.58 12.85
CA LYS A 33 13.11 9.36 14.01
C LYS A 33 11.58 9.37 14.18
N PHE A 34 10.81 9.15 13.11
CA PHE A 34 9.35 9.13 13.19
C PHE A 34 8.82 7.80 13.73
N VAL A 35 9.50 6.69 13.45
CA VAL A 35 9.19 5.39 14.08
C VAL A 35 9.37 5.48 15.61
N GLU A 36 10.40 6.20 16.05
CA GLU A 36 10.64 6.45 17.48
C GLU A 36 9.59 7.39 18.09
N ARG A 37 9.17 8.43 17.35
CA ARG A 37 8.09 9.32 17.78
C ARG A 37 6.75 8.59 17.95
N GLU A 38 6.40 7.69 17.03
CA GLU A 38 5.19 6.88 17.19
C GLU A 38 5.29 5.93 18.36
N PHE A 39 6.44 5.26 18.55
CA PHE A 39 6.67 4.43 19.72
C PHE A 39 6.46 5.21 21.03
N LEU A 40 7.02 6.42 21.13
CA LEU A 40 6.82 7.31 22.28
C LEU A 40 5.36 7.76 22.42
N LYS A 41 4.69 8.11 21.31
CA LYS A 41 3.28 8.52 21.29
C LYS A 41 2.37 7.41 21.84
N ILE A 42 2.58 6.17 21.36
CA ILE A 42 1.84 4.98 21.78
C ILE A 42 2.04 4.74 23.28
N THR A 43 3.30 4.57 23.70
CA THR A 43 3.64 4.26 25.10
C THR A 43 3.17 5.35 26.06
N TYR A 44 3.29 6.64 25.68
CA TYR A 44 2.74 7.75 26.45
C TYR A 44 1.21 7.69 26.59
N HIS A 45 0.48 7.45 25.49
CA HIS A 45 -0.99 7.39 25.54
C HIS A 45 -1.48 6.20 26.35
N LEU A 46 -0.88 5.02 26.16
CA LEU A 46 -1.21 3.82 26.94
C LEU A 46 -0.97 4.04 28.44
N SER A 47 0.17 4.64 28.81
CA SER A 47 0.46 5.00 30.20
C SER A 47 -0.53 6.03 30.76
N LYS A 48 -0.85 7.09 30.01
CA LYS A 48 -1.77 8.16 30.44
C LYS A 48 -3.17 7.64 30.78
N VAL A 49 -3.62 6.61 30.07
CA VAL A 49 -4.94 5.99 30.26
C VAL A 49 -4.87 4.70 31.09
N ASN A 50 -3.75 4.43 31.75
CA ASN A 50 -3.50 3.26 32.61
C ASN A 50 -3.74 1.91 31.91
N ILE A 51 -3.47 1.82 30.61
CA ILE A 51 -3.42 0.54 29.90
C ILE A 51 -2.05 -0.10 30.15
N PRO A 52 -1.99 -1.31 30.72
CA PRO A 52 -0.76 -2.07 30.88
C PRO A 52 -0.20 -2.50 29.52
N PHE A 53 1.12 -2.47 29.38
CA PHE A 53 1.78 -2.98 28.18
C PHE A 53 3.20 -3.49 28.47
N GLU A 54 3.70 -4.36 27.60
CA GLU A 54 5.09 -4.84 27.58
C GLU A 54 5.73 -4.45 26.24
N VAL A 55 6.98 -3.98 26.28
CA VAL A 55 7.77 -3.70 25.07
C VAL A 55 8.71 -4.86 24.82
N LEU A 56 8.55 -5.55 23.69
CA LEU A 56 9.39 -6.66 23.27
C LEU A 56 10.71 -6.16 22.65
N LYS A 57 11.70 -7.06 22.50
CA LYS A 57 13.04 -6.73 21.97
C LYS A 57 13.03 -6.03 20.59
N ASN A 58 12.06 -6.35 19.73
CA ASN A 58 11.89 -5.73 18.42
C ASN A 58 11.06 -4.42 18.45
N LYS A 59 10.81 -3.86 19.64
CA LYS A 59 9.94 -2.71 19.91
C LYS A 59 8.45 -2.95 19.63
N THR A 60 8.01 -4.19 19.43
CA THR A 60 6.57 -4.55 19.44
C THR A 60 5.98 -4.31 20.83
N ILE A 61 4.76 -3.78 20.91
CA ILE A 61 4.10 -3.47 22.19
C ILE A 61 2.95 -4.46 22.40
N SER A 62 3.01 -5.24 23.47
CA SER A 62 1.99 -6.22 23.86
C SER A 62 1.04 -5.63 24.90
N LEU A 63 -0.26 -5.85 24.74
CA LEU A 63 -1.31 -5.34 25.63
C LEU A 63 -1.98 -6.44 26.49
N GLU A 64 -1.46 -7.66 26.48
CA GLU A 64 -2.00 -8.74 27.32
C GLU A 64 -1.49 -8.66 28.76
N LYS A 65 -2.42 -8.55 29.73
CA LYS A 65 -2.19 -8.85 31.14
C LYS A 65 -2.34 -10.36 31.35
N THR A 66 -1.27 -11.16 31.28
CA THR A 66 -1.02 -12.39 32.08
C THR A 66 0.11 -13.24 31.48
N LYS A 67 0.74 -14.06 32.36
CA LYS A 67 1.90 -14.93 32.13
C LYS A 67 1.93 -15.54 30.73
N PHE A 68 3.00 -15.21 30.00
CA PHE A 68 3.39 -15.74 28.69
C PHE A 68 3.27 -17.28 28.68
N ASN A 69 2.13 -17.81 28.24
CA ASN A 69 1.91 -19.25 28.20
C ASN A 69 2.48 -19.77 26.87
N ILE A 70 3.78 -20.06 26.90
CA ILE A 70 4.57 -20.56 25.76
C ILE A 70 3.87 -21.73 25.06
N LYS A 71 3.11 -22.58 25.77
CA LYS A 71 2.33 -23.68 25.16
C LYS A 71 1.23 -23.21 24.21
N LYS A 72 0.52 -22.12 24.52
CA LYS A 72 -0.55 -21.56 23.66
C LYS A 72 0.03 -20.81 22.44
N TYR A 73 1.18 -20.16 22.64
CA TYR A 73 1.93 -19.53 21.56
C TYR A 73 2.56 -20.59 20.64
N LEU A 74 3.12 -21.66 21.21
CA LEU A 74 3.62 -22.80 20.45
C LEU A 74 2.50 -23.52 19.71
N SER A 75 1.30 -23.72 20.28
CA SER A 75 0.19 -24.35 19.55
C SER A 75 -0.30 -23.48 18.38
N GLN A 76 -0.32 -22.15 18.53
CA GLN A 76 -0.60 -21.22 17.42
C GLN A 76 0.52 -21.17 16.37
N ILE A 77 1.79 -21.31 16.78
CA ILE A 77 2.92 -21.47 15.86
C ILE A 77 2.82 -22.81 15.14
N ILE A 78 2.48 -23.90 15.83
CA ILE A 78 2.34 -25.24 15.28
C ILE A 78 1.18 -25.29 14.27
N ASP A 79 0.06 -24.62 14.53
CA ASP A 79 -1.03 -24.46 13.54
C ASP A 79 -0.65 -23.54 12.37
N ASN A 80 0.23 -22.55 12.58
CA ASN A 80 0.79 -21.70 11.52
C ASN A 80 1.95 -22.35 10.74
N THR A 81 2.50 -23.49 11.19
CA THR A 81 3.56 -24.21 10.49
C THR A 81 3.06 -25.19 9.43
N LYS A 82 1.75 -25.39 9.28
CA LYS A 82 1.20 -25.94 8.04
C LYS A 82 1.40 -24.89 6.95
N SER A 83 2.40 -25.10 6.10
CA SER A 83 2.73 -24.27 4.93
C SER A 83 1.47 -24.00 4.09
N LYS A 84 0.77 -22.91 4.35
CA LYS A 84 -0.36 -22.48 3.53
C LYS A 84 0.21 -21.81 2.29
N ASN A 85 0.02 -22.47 1.15
CA ASN A 85 0.44 -21.98 -0.16
C ASN A 85 -0.51 -20.86 -0.62
N ILE A 86 -0.39 -19.68 -0.01
CA ILE A 86 -1.14 -18.48 -0.35
C ILE A 86 -0.21 -17.55 -1.14
N TYR A 87 -0.64 -17.13 -2.32
CA TYR A 87 0.13 -16.29 -3.24
C TYR A 87 -0.61 -14.99 -3.53
N LEU A 88 0.11 -13.86 -3.43
CA LEU A 88 -0.35 -12.53 -3.82
C LEU A 88 0.39 -12.11 -5.09
N LEU A 89 -0.37 -11.76 -6.14
CA LEU A 89 0.18 -11.52 -7.48
C LEU A 89 0.79 -10.12 -7.67
N ASN A 90 1.31 -9.51 -6.60
CA ASN A 90 2.00 -8.22 -6.60
C ASN A 90 3.22 -8.27 -5.65
N ASP A 91 3.95 -7.16 -5.51
CA ASP A 91 5.15 -7.04 -4.69
C ASP A 91 4.87 -6.64 -3.22
N TYR A 92 3.60 -6.39 -2.86
CA TYR A 92 3.22 -5.96 -1.52
C TYR A 92 3.43 -7.09 -0.49
N LYS A 93 4.29 -6.84 0.51
CA LYS A 93 4.59 -7.82 1.56
C LYS A 93 3.51 -7.79 2.64
N ILE A 94 2.90 -8.95 2.91
CA ILE A 94 1.94 -9.15 3.99
C ILE A 94 2.15 -10.53 4.63
N GLU A 95 2.03 -10.62 5.96
CA GLU A 95 2.16 -11.89 6.69
C GLU A 95 1.13 -12.90 6.19
N GLY A 96 1.55 -14.15 5.98
CA GLY A 96 0.66 -15.23 5.54
C GLY A 96 0.51 -15.38 4.02
N ALA A 97 1.20 -14.59 3.19
CA ALA A 97 1.22 -14.76 1.75
C ALA A 97 2.63 -14.63 1.13
N LYS A 98 2.92 -15.47 0.13
CA LYS A 98 4.08 -15.36 -0.76
C LYS A 98 3.74 -14.41 -1.92
N ASN A 99 4.73 -13.75 -2.51
CA ASN A 99 4.51 -12.83 -3.63
C ASN A 99 4.93 -13.43 -4.97
N ILE A 100 4.13 -13.21 -6.01
CA ILE A 100 4.50 -13.43 -7.41
C ILE A 100 4.24 -12.10 -8.13
N PRO A 101 5.25 -11.21 -8.24
CA PRO A 101 5.04 -9.83 -8.67
C PRO A 101 4.85 -9.72 -10.20
N LEU A 102 3.64 -10.04 -10.68
CA LEU A 102 3.26 -10.02 -12.11
C LEU A 102 3.40 -8.65 -12.78
N PHE A 103 3.60 -7.61 -12.00
CA PHE A 103 3.79 -6.24 -12.43
C PHE A 103 5.23 -5.80 -12.25
N LYS A 104 5.70 -4.97 -13.17
CA LYS A 104 6.87 -4.13 -12.97
C LYS A 104 6.54 -2.69 -13.34
N ILE A 105 7.09 -1.75 -12.58
CA ILE A 105 7.05 -0.35 -12.94
C ILE A 105 8.18 -0.09 -13.91
N LYS A 106 7.85 0.33 -15.12
CA LYS A 106 8.81 0.78 -16.12
C LYS A 106 8.85 2.29 -16.11
N TYR A 107 10.03 2.87 -15.88
CA TYR A 107 10.22 4.31 -15.98
C TYR A 107 10.37 4.69 -17.46
N ILE A 108 9.78 5.82 -17.81
CA ILE A 108 9.83 6.39 -19.14
C ILE A 108 10.85 7.52 -19.08
N ASP A 109 11.98 7.33 -19.76
CA ASP A 109 13.02 8.34 -19.81
C ASP A 109 12.50 9.57 -20.56
N LYS A 110 12.43 10.69 -19.85
CA LYS A 110 11.95 11.96 -20.36
C LYS A 110 12.76 13.08 -19.75
N LYS A 111 13.27 13.95 -20.62
CA LYS A 111 13.87 15.21 -20.19
C LYS A 111 12.76 16.18 -19.79
N ILE A 112 12.65 16.46 -18.49
CA ILE A 112 11.68 17.42 -17.95
C ILE A 112 12.44 18.65 -17.47
N ASP A 113 12.03 19.81 -17.98
CA ASP A 113 12.46 21.12 -17.50
C ASP A 113 11.51 21.61 -16.41
N PHE A 114 12.06 21.89 -15.23
CA PHE A 114 11.31 22.32 -14.05
C PHE A 114 11.25 23.84 -13.88
N THR A 115 12.00 24.61 -14.68
CA THR A 115 12.17 26.07 -14.49
C THR A 115 10.86 26.86 -14.62
N ASN A 116 9.89 26.33 -15.35
CA ASN A 116 8.62 27.00 -15.66
C ASN A 116 7.46 26.61 -14.73
N TYR A 117 7.69 25.85 -13.67
CA TYR A 117 6.64 25.38 -12.77
C TYR A 117 6.81 25.91 -11.35
N ASP A 118 5.70 26.19 -10.70
CA ASP A 118 5.62 26.67 -9.31
C ASP A 118 5.28 25.53 -8.33
N ALA A 119 4.75 24.42 -8.85
CA ALA A 119 4.26 23.30 -8.05
C ALA A 119 4.35 21.98 -8.81
N ILE A 120 4.53 20.90 -8.06
CA ILE A 120 4.50 19.53 -8.58
C ILE A 120 3.47 18.68 -7.83
N ILE A 121 2.68 17.90 -8.55
CA ILE A 121 1.69 16.98 -7.99
C ILE A 121 2.21 15.54 -8.09
N PHE A 122 2.07 14.78 -6.99
CA PHE A 122 2.25 13.33 -6.98
C PHE A 122 1.04 12.61 -6.38
N THR A 123 0.45 11.70 -7.18
CA THR A 123 -0.65 10.81 -6.76
C THR A 123 -0.17 9.39 -6.43
N SER A 124 1.13 9.12 -6.58
CA SER A 124 1.73 7.81 -6.31
C SER A 124 3.20 7.94 -5.95
N LYS A 125 3.68 7.03 -5.09
CA LYS A 125 5.11 6.86 -4.79
C LYS A 125 5.93 6.56 -6.05
N ASN A 126 5.35 5.84 -7.01
CA ASN A 126 6.03 5.48 -8.25
C ASN A 126 6.37 6.71 -9.10
N GLY A 127 5.55 7.77 -9.03
CA GLY A 127 5.87 9.03 -9.69
C GLY A 127 7.12 9.67 -9.11
N ILE A 128 7.29 9.62 -7.79
CA ILE A 128 8.47 10.15 -7.09
C ILE A 128 9.70 9.32 -7.42
N THR A 129 9.63 7.98 -7.31
CA THR A 129 10.79 7.12 -7.60
C THR A 129 11.22 7.21 -9.06
N ALA A 130 10.26 7.30 -9.99
CA ALA A 130 10.53 7.50 -11.40
C ALA A 130 11.27 8.81 -11.64
N ILE A 131 10.73 9.95 -11.17
CA ILE A 131 11.38 11.24 -11.43
C ILE A 131 12.71 11.40 -10.71
N ASP A 132 12.88 10.82 -9.52
CA ASP A 132 14.14 10.88 -8.79
C ASP A 132 15.28 10.15 -9.53
N SER A 133 14.93 9.08 -10.27
CA SER A 133 15.88 8.37 -11.11
C SER A 133 16.26 9.14 -12.39
N ILE A 134 15.41 10.06 -12.84
CA ILE A 134 15.56 10.80 -14.10
C ILE A 134 16.20 12.18 -13.88
N ASN A 135 15.65 12.99 -12.98
CA ASN A 135 16.10 14.37 -12.78
C ASN A 135 15.80 14.87 -11.35
N LYS A 136 16.83 14.94 -10.50
CA LYS A 136 16.75 15.34 -9.08
C LYS A 136 16.30 16.79 -8.84
N ASN A 137 16.23 17.64 -9.86
CA ASN A 137 15.80 19.04 -9.71
C ASN A 137 14.33 19.18 -9.27
N TRP A 138 13.52 18.13 -9.42
CA TRP A 138 12.15 18.07 -8.92
C TRP A 138 12.06 18.43 -7.42
N LYS A 139 13.11 18.14 -6.65
CA LYS A 139 13.19 18.36 -5.19
C LYS A 139 13.06 19.83 -4.79
N ASN A 140 13.39 20.74 -5.69
CA ASN A 140 13.35 22.18 -5.45
C ASN A 140 11.93 22.76 -5.53
N LEU A 141 11.01 22.03 -6.19
CA LEU A 141 9.61 22.46 -6.34
C LEU A 141 8.77 22.05 -5.12
N PRO A 142 7.83 22.91 -4.68
CA PRO A 142 6.83 22.56 -3.68
C PRO A 142 5.97 21.38 -4.15
N SER A 143 6.04 20.25 -3.44
CA SER A 143 5.30 19.02 -3.78
C SER A 143 3.96 18.94 -3.06
N TYR A 144 2.92 18.65 -3.84
CA TYR A 144 1.55 18.40 -3.41
C TYR A 144 1.25 16.91 -3.57
N VAL A 145 0.97 16.23 -2.48
CA VAL A 145 0.90 14.75 -2.48
C VAL A 145 -0.42 14.22 -1.95
N ILE A 146 -0.92 13.16 -2.58
CA ILE A 146 -2.24 12.57 -2.27
C ILE A 146 -2.29 11.84 -0.91
N SER A 147 -1.15 11.49 -0.34
CA SER A 147 -1.13 10.71 0.90
C SER A 147 0.14 10.92 1.71
N GLU A 148 0.03 10.72 3.02
CA GLU A 148 1.17 10.76 3.94
C GLU A 148 2.28 9.79 3.54
N GLN A 149 1.92 8.62 3.00
CA GLN A 149 2.90 7.63 2.56
C GLN A 149 3.72 8.14 1.36
N THR A 150 3.09 8.87 0.45
CA THR A 150 3.75 9.55 -0.66
C THR A 150 4.61 10.70 -0.14
N ALA A 151 4.11 11.45 0.85
CA ALA A 151 4.85 12.52 1.51
C ALA A 151 6.13 12.06 2.20
N LYS A 152 6.09 10.88 2.84
CA LYS A 152 7.26 10.25 3.47
C LYS A 152 8.38 10.04 2.45
N LEU A 153 8.05 9.47 1.30
CA LEU A 153 9.05 9.23 0.25
C LEU A 153 9.65 10.53 -0.29
N VAL A 154 8.85 11.59 -0.46
CA VAL A 154 9.39 12.91 -0.84
C VAL A 154 10.43 13.39 0.18
N LYS A 155 10.10 13.32 1.47
CA LYS A 155 11.01 13.74 2.54
C LYS A 155 12.27 12.87 2.61
N ASP A 156 12.13 11.56 2.49
CA ASP A 156 13.24 10.61 2.50
C ASP A 156 14.23 10.87 1.35
N LEU A 157 13.74 11.41 0.23
CA LEU A 157 14.55 11.81 -0.92
C LEU A 157 15.00 13.27 -0.88
N ASN A 158 14.81 13.97 0.24
CA ASN A 158 15.14 15.39 0.45
C ASN A 158 14.36 16.37 -0.46
N GLY A 159 13.15 16.01 -0.88
CA GLY A 159 12.24 16.91 -1.60
C GLY A 159 11.41 17.80 -0.68
N ARG A 160 10.87 18.89 -1.23
CA ARG A 160 10.03 19.84 -0.50
C ARG A 160 8.55 19.44 -0.53
N ILE A 161 7.94 19.28 0.65
CA ILE A 161 6.50 19.08 0.79
C ILE A 161 5.81 20.41 1.08
N GLU A 162 4.80 20.74 0.29
CA GLU A 162 3.93 21.90 0.48
C GLU A 162 2.59 21.50 1.05
N PHE A 163 2.03 20.40 0.55
CA PHE A 163 0.70 19.94 0.95
C PHE A 163 0.62 18.41 0.94
N ILE A 164 -0.10 17.89 1.93
CA ILE A 164 -0.47 16.48 2.03
C ILE A 164 -2.00 16.45 2.10
N SER A 165 -2.61 15.77 1.15
CA SER A 165 -4.05 15.58 1.11
C SER A 165 -4.55 14.89 2.38
N LYS A 166 -5.70 15.33 2.87
CA LYS A 166 -6.40 14.66 3.97
C LYS A 166 -7.29 13.53 3.46
N ARG A 167 -7.53 13.46 2.15
CA ARG A 167 -8.45 12.53 1.50
C ARG A 167 -7.70 11.67 0.48
N LYS A 168 -7.62 10.36 0.74
CA LYS A 168 -6.81 9.40 -0.05
C LYS A 168 -7.43 9.01 -1.40
N HIS A 169 -8.27 9.86 -1.98
CA HIS A 169 -9.01 9.63 -3.21
C HIS A 169 -8.71 10.74 -4.24
N GLY A 170 -8.59 10.39 -5.52
CA GLY A 170 -8.00 11.26 -6.53
C GLY A 170 -8.81 12.53 -6.86
N ASN A 171 -10.14 12.43 -6.91
CA ASN A 171 -11.00 13.58 -7.23
C ASN A 171 -11.10 14.52 -6.03
N GLU A 172 -11.25 13.99 -4.82
CA GLU A 172 -11.22 14.76 -3.57
C GLU A 172 -9.89 15.49 -3.38
N PHE A 173 -8.79 14.82 -3.74
CA PHE A 173 -7.49 15.47 -3.76
C PHE A 173 -7.45 16.67 -4.72
N ALA A 174 -8.00 16.53 -5.94
CA ALA A 174 -8.09 17.64 -6.88
C ALA A 174 -8.89 18.82 -6.30
N TYR A 175 -10.02 18.56 -5.63
CA TYR A 175 -10.82 19.60 -4.98
C TYR A 175 -10.07 20.33 -3.85
N GLU A 176 -9.26 19.62 -3.06
CA GLU A 176 -8.41 20.24 -2.02
C GLU A 176 -7.36 21.19 -2.60
N LEU A 177 -6.93 20.95 -3.85
CA LEU A 177 -5.88 21.71 -4.51
C LEU A 177 -6.37 23.02 -5.14
N LEU A 178 -7.67 23.18 -5.40
CA LEU A 178 -8.23 24.31 -6.17
C LEU A 178 -7.76 25.68 -5.66
N ASN A 179 -7.85 25.90 -4.34
CA ASN A 179 -7.43 27.17 -3.74
C ASN A 179 -5.90 27.27 -3.59
N LEU A 180 -5.22 26.15 -3.37
CA LEU A 180 -3.79 26.10 -3.08
C LEU A 180 -2.92 26.29 -4.33
N LEU A 181 -3.45 25.92 -5.50
CA LEU A 181 -2.78 25.99 -6.79
C LEU A 181 -3.28 27.14 -7.66
N LYS A 182 -4.13 28.01 -7.12
CA LYS A 182 -4.62 29.19 -7.82
C LYS A 182 -3.44 30.05 -8.30
N ASN A 183 -3.48 30.42 -9.58
CA ASN A 183 -2.45 31.21 -10.26
C ASN A 183 -1.05 30.56 -10.31
N LYS A 184 -0.92 29.25 -10.06
CA LYS A 184 0.34 28.51 -10.19
C LYS A 184 0.41 27.76 -11.52
N LYS A 185 1.62 27.63 -12.06
CA LYS A 185 1.97 26.66 -13.10
C LYS A 185 2.29 25.33 -12.44
N VAL A 186 1.48 24.32 -12.73
CA VAL A 186 1.50 23.03 -12.05
C VAL A 186 1.97 21.96 -13.01
N LEU A 187 2.95 21.16 -12.57
CA LEU A 187 3.36 19.95 -13.24
C LEU A 187 2.79 18.72 -12.52
N TYR A 188 2.03 17.90 -13.22
CA TYR A 188 1.55 16.63 -12.70
C TYR A 188 2.35 15.47 -13.28
N LEU A 189 3.17 14.83 -12.44
CA LEU A 189 3.95 13.67 -12.83
C LEU A 189 3.20 12.38 -12.52
N ARG A 190 2.80 11.66 -13.57
CA ARG A 190 1.83 10.56 -13.45
C ARG A 190 2.24 9.28 -14.15
N GLY A 191 1.51 8.23 -13.81
CA GLY A 191 1.51 6.98 -14.57
C GLY A 191 0.73 7.14 -15.88
N LYS A 192 0.95 6.21 -16.81
CA LYS A 192 0.25 6.17 -18.10
C LYS A 192 -1.27 6.05 -17.94
N GLU A 193 -1.70 5.16 -17.05
CA GLU A 193 -3.10 4.99 -16.68
C GLU A 193 -3.54 6.08 -15.68
N ILE A 194 -4.67 6.71 -15.95
CA ILE A 194 -5.29 7.72 -15.07
C ILE A 194 -6.58 7.13 -14.51
N VAL A 195 -6.79 7.28 -13.20
CA VAL A 195 -7.99 6.79 -12.50
C VAL A 195 -8.88 7.95 -12.00
N SER A 196 -8.37 9.18 -12.01
CA SER A 196 -9.03 10.37 -11.44
C SER A 196 -9.12 11.50 -12.46
N ASP A 197 -10.14 12.34 -12.33
CA ASP A 197 -10.40 13.48 -13.20
C ASP A 197 -9.59 14.72 -12.78
N LEU A 198 -8.43 14.52 -12.15
CA LEU A 198 -7.63 15.57 -11.53
C LEU A 198 -7.22 16.67 -12.51
N ILE A 199 -6.90 16.30 -13.76
CA ILE A 199 -6.54 17.28 -14.79
C ILE A 199 -7.76 18.13 -15.14
N GLU A 200 -8.90 17.49 -15.42
CA GLU A 200 -10.16 18.15 -15.77
C GLU A 200 -10.62 19.10 -14.66
N ILE A 201 -10.70 18.62 -13.42
CA ILE A 201 -11.14 19.41 -12.25
C ILE A 201 -10.29 20.68 -12.06
N LEU A 202 -8.96 20.59 -12.23
CA LEU A 202 -8.07 21.74 -12.08
C LEU A 202 -8.14 22.69 -13.28
N SER A 203 -8.23 22.15 -14.50
CA SER A 203 -8.34 22.94 -15.72
C SER A 203 -9.66 23.72 -15.79
N ASP A 204 -10.78 23.17 -15.28
CA ASP A 204 -12.09 23.81 -15.26
C ASP A 204 -12.11 25.15 -14.52
N VAL A 205 -11.27 25.28 -13.48
CA VAL A 205 -11.09 26.54 -12.73
C VAL A 205 -9.90 27.38 -13.23
N LYS A 206 -9.41 27.10 -14.44
CA LYS A 206 -8.31 27.79 -15.12
C LYS A 206 -6.95 27.71 -14.40
N ILE A 207 -6.71 26.65 -13.62
CA ILE A 207 -5.36 26.37 -13.10
C ILE A 207 -4.50 25.87 -14.28
N GLN A 208 -3.31 26.44 -14.43
CA GLN A 208 -2.37 26.04 -15.49
C GLN A 208 -1.70 24.73 -15.09
N ILE A 209 -2.29 23.61 -15.52
CA ILE A 209 -1.75 22.28 -15.28
C ILE A 209 -1.21 21.67 -16.58
N LYS A 210 0.00 21.13 -16.51
CA LYS A 210 0.57 20.24 -17.52
C LYS A 210 0.84 18.90 -16.88
N ASP A 211 0.49 17.80 -17.54
CA ASP A 211 0.85 16.46 -17.09
C ASP A 211 1.99 15.86 -17.93
N GLU A 212 2.80 15.02 -17.28
CA GLU A 212 3.81 14.22 -17.95
C GLU A 212 3.71 12.77 -17.48
N VAL A 213 3.56 11.86 -18.45
CA VAL A 213 3.67 10.42 -18.20
C VAL A 213 5.14 10.05 -18.05
N ILE A 214 5.54 9.59 -16.85
CA ILE A 214 6.94 9.27 -16.52
C ILE A 214 7.14 7.81 -16.06
N TYR A 215 6.05 7.07 -15.88
CA TYR A 215 6.12 5.63 -15.67
C TYR A 215 4.87 4.95 -16.22
N GLU A 216 4.99 3.65 -16.46
CA GLU A 216 3.87 2.77 -16.75
C GLU A 216 3.96 1.50 -15.93
N ASN A 217 2.80 0.92 -15.62
CA ASN A 217 2.72 -0.38 -15.00
C ASN A 217 2.65 -1.45 -16.11
N CYS A 218 3.68 -2.27 -16.22
CA CYS A 218 3.81 -3.28 -17.26
C CYS A 218 3.74 -4.69 -16.68
N PHE A 219 3.42 -5.64 -17.55
CA PHE A 219 3.66 -7.05 -17.26
C PHE A 219 5.16 -7.29 -16.99
N ASN A 220 5.45 -8.08 -15.95
CA ASN A 220 6.81 -8.46 -15.63
C ASN A 220 7.25 -9.69 -16.45
N GLU A 221 7.81 -9.43 -17.64
CA GLU A 221 8.32 -10.45 -18.56
C GLU A 221 9.46 -11.31 -17.97
N GLU A 222 10.14 -10.84 -16.93
CA GLU A 222 11.23 -11.58 -16.28
C GLU A 222 10.72 -12.68 -15.34
N ILE A 223 9.41 -12.72 -15.09
CA ILE A 223 8.80 -13.83 -14.34
C ILE A 223 8.90 -15.10 -15.18
N LYS A 224 9.88 -15.90 -14.80
CA LYS A 224 9.90 -17.32 -15.13
C LYS A 224 8.73 -17.98 -14.40
N SER A 225 8.09 -18.96 -15.05
CA SER A 225 7.04 -19.76 -14.43
C SER A 225 7.57 -20.38 -13.12
N VAL A 226 7.21 -19.78 -12.00
CA VAL A 226 7.44 -20.36 -10.67
C VAL A 226 6.41 -21.46 -10.49
N GLU A 227 6.81 -22.62 -10.00
CA GLU A 227 5.85 -23.67 -9.73
C GLU A 227 4.92 -23.25 -8.58
N ILE A 228 3.62 -23.17 -8.86
CA ILE A 228 2.58 -22.94 -7.86
C ILE A 228 2.07 -24.32 -7.43
N PRO A 229 2.32 -24.77 -6.19
CA PRO A 229 1.91 -26.10 -5.74
C PRO A 229 0.41 -26.30 -5.85
N LYS A 230 -0.06 -27.54 -6.06
CA LYS A 230 -1.49 -27.86 -5.98
C LYS A 230 -2.10 -27.43 -4.65
N ASN A 231 -3.41 -27.19 -4.64
CA ASN A 231 -4.18 -26.70 -3.50
C ASN A 231 -3.76 -25.29 -3.02
N SER A 232 -3.09 -24.52 -3.89
CA SER A 232 -2.71 -23.14 -3.60
C SER A 232 -3.91 -22.19 -3.67
N LYS A 233 -3.84 -21.13 -2.86
CA LYS A 233 -4.79 -20.03 -2.88
C LYS A 233 -4.13 -18.82 -3.51
N ILE A 234 -4.72 -18.27 -4.55
CA ILE A 234 -4.09 -17.23 -5.38
C ILE A 234 -4.95 -15.98 -5.32
N ILE A 235 -4.35 -14.87 -4.90
CA ILE A 235 -5.02 -13.59 -4.66
C ILE A 235 -4.83 -12.67 -5.87
N PHE A 236 -5.95 -12.26 -6.44
CA PHE A 236 -6.07 -11.39 -7.60
C PHE A 236 -6.63 -10.04 -7.18
N THR A 237 -5.86 -8.97 -7.44
CA THR A 237 -6.15 -7.64 -6.92
C THR A 237 -6.62 -6.65 -7.98
N SER A 238 -6.64 -7.05 -9.25
CA SER A 238 -7.15 -6.25 -10.35
C SER A 238 -7.45 -7.12 -11.58
N PRO A 239 -8.26 -6.66 -12.54
CA PRO A 239 -8.41 -7.32 -13.84
C PRO A 239 -7.07 -7.71 -14.49
N SER A 240 -6.08 -6.81 -14.45
CA SER A 240 -4.75 -7.06 -15.01
C SER A 240 -4.00 -8.20 -14.31
N THR A 241 -4.21 -8.45 -13.01
CA THR A 241 -3.60 -9.63 -12.36
C THR A 241 -4.08 -10.94 -12.96
N ILE A 242 -5.34 -10.99 -13.41
CA ILE A 242 -5.94 -12.18 -14.02
C ILE A 242 -5.33 -12.39 -15.40
N GLU A 243 -5.32 -11.34 -16.23
CA GLU A 243 -4.71 -11.36 -17.56
C GLU A 243 -3.24 -11.80 -17.48
N TYR A 244 -2.45 -11.19 -16.61
CA TYR A 244 -1.03 -11.48 -16.47
C TYR A 244 -0.77 -12.86 -15.90
N PHE A 245 -1.65 -13.37 -15.04
CA PHE A 245 -1.54 -14.73 -14.54
C PHE A 245 -1.70 -15.73 -15.69
N PHE A 246 -2.73 -15.57 -16.53
CA PHE A 246 -2.98 -16.48 -17.66
C PHE A 246 -1.97 -16.36 -18.81
N LYS A 247 -1.16 -15.30 -18.84
CA LYS A 247 0.01 -15.21 -19.74
C LYS A 247 1.14 -16.16 -19.35
N VAL A 248 1.25 -16.54 -18.08
CA VAL A 248 2.38 -17.32 -17.54
C VAL A 248 1.98 -18.68 -17.03
N PHE A 249 0.82 -18.77 -16.37
CA PHE A 249 0.37 -19.93 -15.63
C PHE A 249 -0.87 -20.52 -16.25
N LYS A 250 -0.94 -21.85 -16.22
CA LYS A 250 -2.20 -22.57 -16.46
C LYS A 250 -2.96 -22.67 -15.13
N TRP A 251 -4.29 -22.63 -15.23
CA TRP A 251 -5.12 -22.89 -14.07
C TRP A 251 -5.12 -24.38 -13.73
N ASP A 252 -4.87 -24.71 -12.46
CA ASP A 252 -5.07 -26.06 -11.91
C ASP A 252 -6.38 -26.06 -11.11
N GLU A 253 -7.20 -27.09 -11.28
CA GLU A 253 -8.52 -27.19 -10.63
C GLU A 253 -8.44 -27.24 -9.10
N SER A 254 -7.30 -27.62 -8.54
CA SER A 254 -7.06 -27.58 -7.09
C SER A 254 -6.82 -26.16 -6.57
N TYR A 255 -6.57 -25.18 -7.43
CA TYR A 255 -6.36 -23.80 -6.99
C TYR A 255 -7.65 -23.16 -6.51
N THR A 256 -7.53 -22.28 -5.52
CA THR A 256 -8.62 -21.40 -5.08
C THR A 256 -8.28 -19.96 -5.45
N ALA A 257 -9.10 -19.36 -6.31
CA ALA A 257 -8.96 -17.94 -6.65
C ALA A 257 -9.62 -17.08 -5.56
N ILE A 258 -8.89 -16.08 -5.06
CA ILE A 258 -9.41 -15.05 -4.18
C ILE A 258 -9.38 -13.73 -4.94
N SER A 259 -10.54 -13.08 -5.09
CA SER A 259 -10.66 -11.80 -5.76
C SER A 259 -10.84 -10.68 -4.73
N ILE A 260 -10.10 -9.59 -4.88
CA ILE A 260 -10.18 -8.42 -3.98
C ILE A 260 -11.56 -7.74 -3.97
N GLY A 261 -12.35 -7.95 -5.02
CA GLY A 261 -13.65 -7.30 -5.18
C GLY A 261 -14.41 -7.78 -6.41
N LYS A 262 -15.66 -7.35 -6.50
CA LYS A 262 -16.59 -7.77 -7.56
C LYS A 262 -16.11 -7.39 -8.96
N THR A 263 -15.56 -6.18 -9.13
CA THR A 263 -15.03 -5.72 -10.43
C THR A 263 -13.95 -6.67 -10.94
N THR A 264 -12.96 -7.03 -10.11
CA THR A 264 -11.93 -8.00 -10.49
C THR A 264 -12.51 -9.38 -10.75
N ALA A 265 -13.49 -9.83 -9.94
CA ALA A 265 -14.11 -11.15 -10.09
C ALA A 265 -14.81 -11.35 -11.44
N GLN A 266 -15.35 -10.29 -12.04
CA GLN A 266 -16.03 -10.35 -13.35
C GLN A 266 -15.10 -10.69 -14.52
N TYR A 267 -13.79 -10.50 -14.36
CA TYR A 267 -12.79 -10.76 -15.41
C TYR A 267 -12.27 -12.20 -15.41
N PHE A 268 -12.71 -13.04 -14.47
CA PHE A 268 -12.32 -14.46 -14.48
C PHE A 268 -12.98 -15.22 -15.65
N PRO A 269 -12.29 -16.20 -16.23
CA PRO A 269 -12.90 -17.17 -17.12
C PRO A 269 -14.14 -17.83 -16.48
N LYS A 270 -15.17 -18.11 -17.27
CA LYS A 270 -16.47 -18.63 -16.79
C LYS A 270 -16.36 -19.91 -15.94
N ASN A 271 -15.32 -20.72 -16.18
CA ASN A 271 -15.07 -21.97 -15.46
C ASN A 271 -14.38 -21.77 -14.10
N ILE A 272 -13.96 -20.55 -13.75
CA ILE A 272 -13.28 -20.25 -12.48
C ILE A 272 -14.16 -19.31 -11.67
N LYS A 273 -14.61 -19.79 -10.51
CA LYS A 273 -15.43 -19.00 -9.59
C LYS A 273 -14.55 -18.51 -8.43
N PRO A 274 -14.10 -17.25 -8.41
CA PRO A 274 -13.29 -16.74 -7.32
C PRO A 274 -14.14 -16.52 -6.06
N VAL A 275 -13.52 -16.70 -4.89
CA VAL A 275 -14.07 -16.23 -3.62
C VAL A 275 -13.76 -14.75 -3.48
N ILE A 276 -14.78 -13.93 -3.19
CA ILE A 276 -14.62 -12.49 -3.05
C ILE A 276 -14.26 -12.15 -1.60
N ALA A 277 -13.23 -11.33 -1.41
CA ALA A 277 -12.84 -10.80 -0.11
C ALA A 277 -13.94 -9.88 0.46
N GLU A 278 -13.98 -9.74 1.79
CA GLU A 278 -14.99 -8.92 2.46
C GLU A 278 -14.84 -7.42 2.15
N ASN A 279 -13.60 -6.97 1.95
CA ASN A 279 -13.31 -5.61 1.54
C ASN A 279 -12.10 -5.56 0.58
N THR A 280 -11.93 -4.41 -0.07
CA THR A 280 -10.90 -4.18 -1.09
C THR A 280 -9.53 -3.88 -0.48
N SER A 281 -9.04 -4.77 0.40
CA SER A 281 -7.69 -4.69 0.98
C SER A 281 -6.93 -6.00 0.84
N PHE A 282 -5.61 -5.92 0.74
CA PHE A 282 -4.75 -7.11 0.70
C PHE A 282 -4.91 -7.99 1.94
N LYS A 283 -5.07 -7.36 3.12
CA LYS A 283 -5.30 -8.07 4.39
C LYS A 283 -6.60 -8.86 4.40
N SER A 284 -7.70 -8.28 3.89
CA SER A 284 -8.96 -9.01 3.77
C SER A 284 -8.84 -10.20 2.83
N CYS A 285 -8.11 -10.07 1.72
CA CYS A 285 -7.86 -11.19 0.81
C CYS A 285 -7.07 -12.32 1.48
N VAL A 286 -6.01 -11.99 2.23
CA VAL A 286 -5.20 -12.98 2.95
C VAL A 286 -5.99 -13.64 4.06
N ASN A 287 -6.74 -12.87 4.85
CA ASN A 287 -7.63 -13.42 5.88
C ASN A 287 -8.65 -14.38 5.26
N LYS A 288 -9.23 -14.02 4.11
CA LYS A 288 -10.16 -14.89 3.40
C LYS A 288 -9.51 -16.19 2.95
N ALA A 289 -8.29 -16.13 2.43
CA ALA A 289 -7.53 -17.31 2.06
C ALA A 289 -7.23 -18.20 3.29
N LEU A 290 -6.95 -17.59 4.45
CA LEU A 290 -6.67 -18.31 5.70
C LEU A 290 -7.92 -19.00 6.27
N GLU A 291 -9.09 -18.36 6.19
CA GLU A 291 -10.39 -18.92 6.59
C GLU A 291 -10.74 -20.17 5.81
N LEU A 292 -10.51 -20.16 4.49
CA LEU A 292 -10.73 -21.32 3.60
C LEU A 292 -9.71 -22.45 3.81
N SER A 293 -8.88 -22.37 4.84
CA SER A 293 -7.91 -23.40 5.22
C SER A 293 -8.28 -24.08 6.54
N ALA A 294 -9.45 -23.78 7.10
CA ALA A 294 -10.05 -24.40 8.28
C ALA A 294 -11.11 -25.42 7.88
#